data_AF-A0A0J9ELE6-F1
#
_entry.id   AF-A0A0J9ELE6-F1
#
_cell.length_a   1.000
_cell.length_b   1.000
_cell.length_c   1.000
_cell.angle_alpha   90.00
_cell.angle_beta   90.00
_cell.angle_gamma   90.00
#
_symmetry.space_group_name_H-M   'P 1'
#
loop_
_entity.id
_entity.type
_entity.pdbx_description
1 polymer ?
#
loop_
_entity_poly.entity_id
_entity_poly.type
_entity_poly.pdbx_seq_one_letter_code
_entity_poly.pdbx_strand_id
1 'polypeptide(L)'
;MLIQKLESNSSSLSTTQDPISEYQKDAKAKLEGKHVIILNRSVNYLEWKSSILADAHLIQAKDILIKRETVPSTTVPLNIELWNQKNELLYTRIFQSLNTTVRDSLGPLNEDAYLAVTIWKNLT
;
A
#
# COMPACT_ATOMS: atom_id res chain seq x y z
N MET A 1 -20.13 -16.09 -48.24
CA MET A 1 -20.52 -14.80 -47.67
C MET A 1 -21.71 -15.06 -46.74
N LEU A 2 -21.52 -14.84 -45.42
CA LEU A 2 -22.51 -14.38 -44.41
C LEU A 2 -23.74 -15.31 -44.13
N ILE A 3 -24.15 -15.71 -42.91
CA ILE A 3 -23.92 -15.23 -41.54
C ILE A 3 -24.13 -16.37 -40.52
N GLN A 4 -23.36 -16.24 -39.43
CA GLN A 4 -23.41 -16.91 -38.14
C GLN A 4 -24.81 -16.98 -37.49
N LYS A 5 -25.07 -18.07 -36.77
CA LYS A 5 -25.91 -18.02 -35.58
C LYS A 5 -25.40 -19.00 -34.53
N LEU A 6 -24.53 -18.52 -33.66
CA LEU A 6 -24.27 -19.12 -32.36
C LEU A 6 -24.48 -18.01 -31.33
N GLU A 7 -25.72 -17.94 -30.84
CA GLU A 7 -26.07 -17.28 -29.60
C GLU A 7 -25.29 -17.95 -28.48
N SER A 8 -24.11 -17.41 -28.15
CA SER A 8 -23.47 -17.68 -26.86
C SER A 8 -23.96 -16.64 -25.89
N ASN A 9 -25.16 -16.88 -25.35
CA ASN A 9 -25.55 -16.36 -24.06
C ASN A 9 -24.59 -16.94 -23.02
N SER A 10 -23.50 -16.23 -22.75
CA SER A 10 -22.73 -16.42 -21.53
C SER A 10 -22.90 -15.16 -20.70
N SER A 11 -24.12 -15.02 -20.18
CA SER A 11 -24.40 -14.32 -18.94
C SER A 11 -23.64 -15.03 -17.82
N SER A 12 -22.36 -14.68 -17.69
CA SER A 12 -21.55 -14.93 -16.51
C SER A 12 -20.94 -13.59 -16.11
N LEU A 13 -21.80 -12.65 -15.72
CA LEU A 13 -21.39 -11.54 -14.89
C LEU A 13 -21.00 -12.15 -13.53
N SER A 14 -19.78 -12.69 -13.45
CA SER A 14 -19.23 -13.17 -12.19
C SER A 14 -18.85 -11.95 -11.36
N THR A 15 -19.83 -11.38 -10.67
CA THR A 15 -19.58 -10.44 -9.57
C THR A 15 -19.07 -11.21 -8.33
N THR A 16 -18.05 -12.06 -8.52
CA THR A 16 -17.17 -12.47 -7.44
C THR A 16 -16.15 -11.34 -7.31
N GLN A 17 -16.46 -10.40 -6.43
CA GLN A 17 -15.56 -9.32 -6.06
C GLN A 17 -14.24 -9.95 -5.59
N ASP A 18 -13.16 -9.71 -6.32
CA ASP A 18 -11.82 -10.16 -5.92
C ASP A 18 -11.50 -9.50 -4.57
N PRO A 19 -11.28 -10.27 -3.49
CA PRO A 19 -11.04 -9.72 -2.15
C PRO A 19 -9.83 -8.77 -2.11
N ILE A 20 -8.85 -8.95 -3.00
CA ILE A 20 -7.71 -8.04 -3.13
C ILE A 20 -8.14 -6.71 -3.74
N SER A 21 -8.93 -6.75 -4.81
CA SER A 21 -9.47 -5.55 -5.47
C SER A 21 -10.38 -4.76 -4.53
N GLU A 22 -11.21 -5.45 -3.74
CA GLU A 22 -12.05 -4.82 -2.72
C GLU A 22 -11.22 -4.14 -1.63
N TYR A 23 -10.22 -4.83 -1.09
CA TYR A 23 -9.29 -4.25 -0.12
C TYR A 23 -8.59 -3.01 -0.68
N GLN A 24 -8.05 -3.09 -1.91
CA GLN A 24 -7.38 -1.96 -2.55
C GLN A 24 -8.30 -0.74 -2.68
N LYS A 25 -9.56 -0.96 -3.10
CA LYS A 25 -10.55 0.10 -3.28
C LYS A 25 -10.90 0.76 -1.94
N ASP A 26 -11.18 -0.05 -0.91
CA ASP A 26 -11.48 0.44 0.44
C ASP A 26 -10.30 1.21 1.04
N ALA A 27 -9.09 0.66 0.95
CA ALA A 27 -7.89 1.31 1.46
C ALA A 27 -7.59 2.64 0.76
N LYS A 28 -7.74 2.70 -0.57
CA LYS A 28 -7.61 3.95 -1.34
C LYS A 28 -8.65 4.98 -0.90
N ALA A 29 -9.93 4.59 -0.79
CA ALA A 29 -11.00 5.49 -0.36
C ALA A 29 -10.77 6.03 1.07
N LYS A 30 -10.22 5.20 1.97
CA LYS A 30 -9.86 5.60 3.34
C LYS A 30 -8.73 6.63 3.41
N LEU A 31 -7.79 6.55 2.48
CA LEU A 31 -6.66 7.48 2.39
C LEU A 31 -6.99 8.72 1.53
N GLU A 32 -8.03 8.66 0.71
CA GLU A 32 -8.48 9.78 -0.11
C GLU A 32 -8.93 10.96 0.77
N GLY A 33 -8.52 12.17 0.39
CA GLY A 33 -8.80 13.39 1.15
C GLY A 33 -8.03 13.54 2.48
N LYS A 34 -7.24 12.53 2.90
CA LYS A 34 -6.37 12.66 4.08
C LYS A 34 -5.19 13.56 3.77
N HIS A 35 -5.09 14.67 4.51
CA HIS A 35 -3.93 15.56 4.47
C HIS A 35 -2.64 14.78 4.75
N VAL A 36 -1.67 14.89 3.83
CA VAL A 36 -0.34 14.30 3.99
C VAL A 36 0.52 15.30 4.74
N ILE A 37 1.00 14.94 5.93
CA ILE A 37 2.01 15.72 6.62
C ILE A 37 3.35 15.51 5.91
N ILE A 38 3.96 16.58 5.41
CA ILE A 38 5.25 16.49 4.72
C ILE A 38 6.39 16.58 5.75
N LEU A 39 7.19 15.53 5.86
CA LEU A 39 8.43 15.53 6.62
C LEU A 39 9.44 16.41 5.90
N ASN A 40 9.74 17.60 6.47
CA ASN A 40 10.69 18.53 5.87
C ASN A 40 12.07 18.56 6.56
N ARG A 41 12.17 17.97 7.77
CA ARG A 41 13.34 17.83 8.68
C ARG A 41 12.86 17.27 10.05
N SER A 42 13.73 17.29 11.07
CA SER A 42 13.46 16.79 12.43
C SER A 42 12.31 17.49 13.18
N VAL A 43 11.90 18.69 12.77
CA VAL A 43 11.00 19.56 13.57
C VAL A 43 9.59 18.97 13.70
N ASN A 44 9.04 18.40 12.64
CA ASN A 44 7.70 17.81 12.65
C ASN A 44 7.72 16.27 12.68
N TYR A 45 8.85 15.68 13.08
CA TYR A 45 9.04 14.23 13.03
C TYR A 45 7.97 13.45 13.82
N LEU A 46 7.65 13.87 15.05
CA LEU A 46 6.67 13.17 15.88
C LEU A 46 5.25 13.24 15.31
N GLU A 47 4.90 14.39 14.74
CA GLU A 47 3.60 14.62 14.10
C GLU A 47 3.47 13.78 12.83
N TRP A 48 4.50 13.83 11.98
CA TRP A 48 4.62 13.01 10.79
C TRP A 48 4.52 11.51 11.11
N LYS A 49 5.30 11.04 12.08
CA LYS A 49 5.32 9.63 12.53
C LYS A 49 3.93 9.19 12.99
N SER A 50 3.26 10.04 13.78
CA SER A 50 1.92 9.77 14.27
C SER A 50 0.89 9.71 13.14
N SER A 51 1.00 10.59 12.14
CA SER A 51 0.14 10.58 10.95
C SER A 51 0.31 9.29 10.13
N ILE A 52 1.54 8.86 9.88
CA ILE A 52 1.80 7.60 9.15
C ILE A 52 1.26 6.40 9.92
N LEU A 53 1.40 6.35 11.24
CA LEU A 53 0.86 5.26 12.05
C LEU A 53 -0.68 5.25 12.08
N ALA A 54 -1.32 6.42 12.03
CA ALA A 54 -2.77 6.53 11.92
C ALA A 54 -3.26 6.00 10.56
N ASP A 55 -2.62 6.40 9.47
CA ASP A 55 -2.92 5.91 8.12
C ASP A 55 -2.69 4.39 8.02
N ALA A 56 -1.59 3.89 8.58
CA ALA A 56 -1.28 2.47 8.63
C ALA A 56 -2.30 1.66 9.42
N HIS A 57 -2.82 2.22 10.52
CA HIS A 57 -3.89 1.58 11.29
C HIS A 57 -5.18 1.49 10.48
N LEU A 58 -5.54 2.57 9.78
CA LEU A 58 -6.77 2.67 9.00
C LEU A 58 -6.86 1.62 7.88
N ILE A 59 -5.73 1.29 7.27
CA ILE A 59 -5.63 0.25 6.23
C ILE A 59 -5.20 -1.13 6.79
N GLN A 60 -5.20 -1.31 8.12
CA GLN A 60 -4.83 -2.57 8.78
C GLN A 60 -3.41 -3.07 8.43
N ALA A 61 -2.46 -2.15 8.26
CA ALA A 61 -1.07 -2.41 7.91
C ALA A 61 -0.06 -1.96 8.98
N LYS A 62 -0.53 -1.46 10.13
CA LYS A 62 0.32 -0.92 11.21
C LYS A 62 1.41 -1.89 11.69
N ASP A 63 1.11 -3.19 11.69
CA ASP A 63 2.05 -4.21 12.17
C ASP A 63 3.27 -4.39 11.24
N ILE A 64 3.14 -4.08 9.95
CA ILE A 64 4.28 -4.01 9.01
C ILE A 64 5.33 -3.00 9.48
N LEU A 65 4.89 -1.88 10.09
CA LEU A 65 5.80 -0.85 10.58
C LEU A 65 6.29 -1.13 12.01
N ILE A 66 5.37 -1.46 12.92
CA ILE A 66 5.66 -1.57 14.36
C ILE A 66 6.29 -2.91 14.72
N LYS A 67 5.73 -4.02 14.23
CA LYS A 67 6.23 -5.37 14.49
C LYS A 67 7.27 -5.80 13.45
N ARG A 68 7.50 -4.99 12.42
CA ARG A 68 8.40 -5.28 11.30
C ARG A 68 7.99 -6.60 10.61
N GLU A 69 6.68 -6.81 10.46
CA GLU A 69 6.16 -7.98 9.76
C GLU A 69 6.77 -8.06 8.36
N THR A 70 7.39 -9.21 8.08
CA THR A 70 7.90 -9.56 6.77
C THR A 70 6.82 -10.28 5.96
N VAL A 71 7.13 -10.59 4.71
CA VAL A 71 6.26 -11.44 3.89
C VAL A 71 5.82 -12.70 4.68
N PRO A 72 4.52 -13.03 4.71
CA PRO A 72 4.03 -14.18 5.45
C PRO A 72 4.67 -15.49 4.99
N SER A 73 5.07 -16.37 5.93
CA SER A 73 5.64 -17.69 5.62
C SER A 73 4.60 -18.75 5.18
N THR A 74 3.48 -18.32 4.62
CA THR A 74 2.38 -19.18 4.17
C THR A 74 2.48 -19.45 2.67
N THR A 75 1.94 -20.58 2.23
CA THR A 75 1.79 -20.89 0.80
C THR A 75 0.47 -20.38 0.22
N VAL A 76 -0.40 -19.79 1.04
CA VAL A 76 -1.69 -19.24 0.61
C VAL A 76 -1.45 -17.97 -0.20
N PRO A 77 -1.68 -17.96 -1.53
CA PRO A 77 -1.34 -16.84 -2.40
C PRO A 77 -2.04 -15.53 -1.99
N LEU A 78 -3.31 -15.65 -1.57
CA LEU A 78 -4.12 -14.51 -1.11
C LEU A 78 -3.48 -13.74 0.05
N ASN A 79 -2.86 -14.45 1.00
CA ASN A 79 -2.23 -13.80 2.16
C ASN A 79 -0.95 -13.06 1.76
N ILE A 80 -0.19 -13.60 0.82
CA ILE A 80 1.01 -12.96 0.27
C ILE A 80 0.61 -11.70 -0.50
N GLU A 81 -0.41 -11.81 -1.35
CA GLU A 81 -0.88 -10.69 -2.17
C GLU A 81 -1.48 -9.57 -1.32
N LEU A 82 -2.28 -9.89 -0.30
CA LEU A 82 -2.80 -8.91 0.64
C LEU A 82 -1.67 -8.20 1.39
N TRP A 83 -0.62 -8.92 1.79
CA TRP A 83 0.55 -8.32 2.42
C TRP A 83 1.29 -7.39 1.45
N ASN A 84 1.48 -7.79 0.19
CA ASN A 84 2.11 -6.96 -0.84
C ASN A 84 1.32 -5.65 -1.03
N GLN A 85 0.00 -5.72 -1.10
CA GLN A 85 -0.86 -4.54 -1.24
C GLN A 85 -0.80 -3.59 -0.05
N LYS A 86 -0.80 -4.13 1.18
CA LYS A 86 -0.58 -3.33 2.39
C LYS A 86 0.76 -2.61 2.35
N ASN A 87 1.81 -3.35 1.98
CA ASN A 87 3.17 -2.83 1.92
C ASN A 87 3.33 -1.75 0.83
N GLU A 88 2.77 -1.94 -0.37
CA GLU A 88 2.80 -0.97 -1.47
C GLU A 88 2.07 0.34 -1.11
N LEU A 89 0.88 0.24 -0.51
CA LEU A 89 0.12 1.41 -0.06
C LEU A 89 0.87 2.19 1.02
N LEU A 90 1.46 1.49 1.99
CA LEU A 90 2.28 2.13 3.02
C LEU A 90 3.53 2.79 2.43
N TYR A 91 4.24 2.08 1.55
CA TYR A 91 5.41 2.61 0.87
C TYR A 91 5.06 3.90 0.15
N THR A 92 4.00 3.88 -0.64
CA THR A 92 3.52 5.05 -1.40
C THR A 92 3.19 6.20 -0.47
N ARG A 93 2.44 5.92 0.61
CA ARG A 93 2.03 6.95 1.57
C ARG A 93 3.23 7.57 2.28
N ILE A 94 4.17 6.76 2.74
CA ILE A 94 5.41 7.22 3.38
C ILE A 94 6.21 8.03 2.36
N PHE A 95 6.45 7.52 1.16
CA PHE A 95 7.26 8.20 0.16
C PHE A 95 6.67 9.56 -0.25
N GLN A 96 5.35 9.64 -0.47
CA GLN A 96 4.63 10.89 -0.77
C GLN A 96 4.76 11.93 0.36
N SER A 97 4.89 11.46 1.60
CA SER A 97 5.05 12.31 2.78
C SER A 97 6.47 12.84 3.00
N LEU A 98 7.46 12.45 2.19
CA LEU A 98 8.82 12.96 2.30
C LEU A 98 9.03 14.16 1.38
N ASN A 99 9.71 15.20 1.88
CA ASN A 99 10.19 16.27 1.00
C ASN A 99 11.39 15.78 0.15
N THR A 100 11.77 16.58 -0.86
CA THR A 100 12.87 16.24 -1.76
C THR A 100 14.18 15.97 -1.03
N THR A 101 14.59 16.83 -0.09
CA THR A 101 15.85 16.65 0.65
C THR A 101 15.90 15.36 1.46
N VAL A 102 14.80 14.98 2.11
CA VAL A 102 14.72 13.72 2.86
C VAL A 102 14.77 12.53 1.91
N ARG A 103 14.08 12.60 0.76
CA ARG A 103 14.17 11.56 -0.28
C ARG A 103 15.60 11.39 -0.78
N ASP A 104 16.29 12.48 -1.08
CA ASP A 104 17.68 12.44 -1.56
C ASP A 104 18.61 11.80 -0.52
N SER A 105 18.35 12.02 0.77
CA SER A 105 19.16 11.45 1.86
C SER A 105 18.96 9.95 2.07
N LEU A 106 17.86 9.37 1.59
CA LEU A 106 17.60 7.92 1.67
C LEU A 106 18.48 7.12 0.69
N GLY A 107 19.10 7.78 -0.28
CA GLY A 107 19.87 7.12 -1.33
C GLY A 107 18.99 6.29 -2.28
N PRO A 108 19.59 5.42 -3.12
CA PRO A 108 18.82 4.56 -4.01
C PRO A 108 17.95 3.60 -3.19
N LEU A 109 16.64 3.77 -3.27
CA LEU A 109 15.68 2.81 -2.75
C LEU A 109 15.69 1.61 -3.68
N ASN A 110 15.76 0.39 -3.13
CA ASN A 110 15.64 -0.82 -3.93
C ASN A 110 14.20 -0.92 -4.46
N GLU A 111 14.02 -0.60 -5.74
CA GLU A 111 12.73 -0.61 -6.44
C GLU A 111 12.11 -2.01 -6.46
N ASP A 112 12.93 -3.07 -6.37
CA ASP A 112 12.45 -4.46 -6.41
C ASP A 112 11.80 -4.93 -5.11
N ALA A 113 11.91 -4.15 -4.03
CA ALA A 113 11.46 -4.58 -2.71
C ALA A 113 10.31 -3.75 -2.12
N TYR A 114 10.05 -2.51 -2.59
CA TYR A 114 8.98 -1.60 -2.08
C TYR A 114 8.70 -1.68 -0.57
N LEU A 115 9.71 -1.93 0.26
CA LEU A 115 9.48 -2.27 1.66
C LEU A 115 9.22 -0.99 2.46
N ALA A 116 7.96 -0.78 2.87
CA ALA A 116 7.57 0.32 3.74
C ALA A 116 8.40 0.33 5.02
N VAL A 117 8.71 -0.86 5.55
CA VAL A 117 9.55 -1.03 6.73
C VAL A 117 10.99 -0.52 6.54
N THR A 118 11.53 -0.54 5.32
CA THR A 118 12.89 -0.05 5.04
C THR A 118 12.96 1.46 5.14
N ILE A 119 12.05 2.18 4.48
CA ILE A 119 11.97 3.64 4.60
C ILE A 119 11.67 4.03 6.04
N TRP A 120 10.74 3.33 6.69
CA TRP A 120 10.37 3.58 8.08
C TRP A 120 11.58 3.49 9.02
N LYS A 121 12.36 2.39 8.97
CA LYS A 121 13.55 2.21 9.81
C LYS A 121 14.63 3.27 9.57
N ASN A 122 14.82 3.71 8.33
CA ASN A 122 15.84 4.72 8.03
C ASN A 122 15.46 6.10 8.57
N LEU A 123 14.18 6.33 8.85
CA LEU A 123 13.65 7.58 9.37
C LEU A 123 13.32 7.53 10.87
N THR A 124 13.37 6.36 11.53
CA THR A 124 12.96 6.18 12.94
C THR A 124 13.96 5.46 13.80
#